data_AF-A0A950URG5-F1
#
_entry.id   AF-A0A950URG5-F1
#
_cell.length_a   1.000
_cell.length_b   1.000
_cell.length_c   1.000
_cell.angle_alpha   90.00
_cell.angle_beta   90.00
_cell.angle_gamma   90.00
#
_symmetry.space_group_name_H-M   'P 1'
#
loop_
_entity.id
_entity.type
_entity.pdbx_description
1 polymer ?
#
loop_
_entity_poly.entity_id
_entity_poly.type
_entity_poly.pdbx_seq_one_letter_code
_entity_poly.pdbx_strand_id
1 'polypeptide(L)' 'MTAALVAAALSTSAMAAGAMAPMQMAATEAPNTIVMKNFDFTPMMMTVNAGTTVTWRNMDEEPHTVVSADGLFRSA' A
#
# COMPACT_ATOMS: atom_id res chain seq x y z
N MET A 1 -27.42 -6.22 -66.28
CA MET A 1 -27.23 -5.61 -64.95
C MET A 1 -25.97 -6.19 -64.34
N THR A 2 -24.98 -5.33 -64.19
CA THR A 2 -23.66 -5.59 -63.58
C THR A 2 -23.79 -5.71 -62.07
N ALA A 3 -23.01 -6.61 -61.45
CA ALA A 3 -22.66 -6.51 -60.04
C ALA A 3 -21.31 -7.17 -59.80
N ALA A 4 -20.27 -6.35 -59.70
CA ALA A 4 -19.04 -6.67 -59.00
C ALA A 4 -18.96 -5.72 -57.81
N LEU A 5 -18.73 -6.24 -56.61
CA LEU A 5 -18.09 -5.50 -55.53
C LEU A 5 -17.50 -6.49 -54.53
N VAL A 6 -16.18 -6.53 -54.52
CA VAL A 6 -15.34 -7.10 -53.47
C VAL A 6 -15.37 -6.13 -52.29
N ALA A 7 -15.64 -6.64 -51.09
CA ALA A 7 -15.36 -5.91 -49.85
C ALA A 7 -14.56 -6.84 -48.93
N ALA A 8 -13.24 -6.64 -48.91
CA ALA A 8 -12.36 -7.18 -47.90
C ALA A 8 -12.66 -6.48 -46.57
N ALA A 9 -13.16 -7.23 -45.59
CA ALA A 9 -13.43 -6.71 -44.26
C ALA A 9 -12.12 -6.57 -43.47
N LEU A 10 -11.91 -5.35 -42.97
CA LEU A 10 -10.78 -4.87 -42.20
C LEU A 10 -10.51 -5.73 -40.94
N SER A 11 -9.24 -6.06 -40.74
CA SER A 11 -8.70 -6.58 -39.48
C SER A 11 -8.98 -5.61 -38.34
N THR A 12 -9.81 -6.00 -37.38
CA THR A 12 -9.98 -5.26 -36.13
C THR A 12 -8.77 -5.50 -35.23
N SER A 13 -7.85 -4.54 -35.20
CA SER A 13 -6.80 -4.47 -34.18
C SER A 13 -7.46 -4.23 -32.83
N ALA A 14 -7.46 -5.24 -31.95
CA ALA A 14 -7.89 -5.10 -30.57
C ALA A 14 -6.95 -4.12 -29.86
N MET A 15 -7.48 -2.97 -29.44
CA MET A 15 -6.81 -2.07 -28.51
C MET A 15 -6.64 -2.81 -27.18
N ALA A 16 -5.43 -3.27 -26.88
CA ALA A 16 -5.08 -3.71 -25.54
C ALA A 16 -5.10 -2.47 -24.63
N ALA A 17 -6.22 -2.24 -23.95
CA ALA A 17 -6.30 -1.32 -22.85
C ALA A 17 -5.39 -1.85 -21.74
N GLY A 18 -4.15 -1.35 -21.69
CA GLY A 18 -3.25 -1.59 -20.58
C GLY A 18 -3.91 -1.09 -19.30
N ALA A 19 -4.32 -2.00 -18.44
CA ALA A 19 -4.76 -1.68 -17.09
C ALA A 19 -3.57 -1.02 -16.38
N MET A 20 -3.60 0.31 -16.26
CA MET A 20 -2.72 1.01 -15.34
C MET A 20 -3.16 0.61 -13.94
N ALA A 21 -2.48 -0.38 -13.37
CA ALA A 21 -2.57 -0.63 -11.94
C ALA A 21 -2.28 0.69 -11.21
N PRO A 22 -3.06 1.08 -10.20
CA PRO A 22 -2.74 2.27 -9.43
C PRO A 22 -1.34 2.08 -8.85
N MET A 23 -0.40 2.93 -9.26
CA MET A 23 0.87 3.05 -8.56
C MET A 23 0.51 3.57 -7.18
N GLN A 24 0.55 2.70 -6.18
CA GLN A 24 0.44 3.09 -4.79
C GLN A 24 1.62 4.02 -4.51
N MET A 25 1.36 5.33 -4.54
CA MET A 25 2.28 6.32 -4.00
C MET A 25 2.55 5.91 -2.55
N ALA A 26 3.80 5.56 -2.26
CA ALA A 26 4.23 5.33 -0.90
C ALA A 26 4.04 6.64 -0.15
N ALA A 27 3.03 6.71 0.71
CA ALA A 27 2.86 7.85 1.59
C ALA A 27 4.08 7.89 2.51
N THR A 28 4.74 9.05 2.60
CA THR A 28 5.73 9.27 3.65
C THR A 28 5.00 9.14 4.99
N GLU A 29 5.42 8.18 5.81
CA GLU A 29 4.83 7.99 7.13
C GLU A 29 4.95 9.28 7.95
N ALA A 30 3.90 9.57 8.72
CA ALA A 30 3.86 10.76 9.57
C ALA A 30 5.02 10.73 10.59
N PRO A 31 5.56 11.89 11.02
CA PRO A 31 6.62 11.92 12.02
C PRO A 31 6.19 11.16 13.29
N ASN A 32 7.15 10.49 13.93
CA ASN A 32 6.93 9.65 15.13
C ASN A 32 5.95 8.48 14.92
N THR A 33 5.91 7.93 13.71
CA THR A 33 5.13 6.72 13.39
C THR A 33 6.04 5.50 13.31
N ILE A 34 5.62 4.41 13.96
CA ILE A 34 6.20 3.07 13.80
C ILE A 34 5.17 2.23 13.03
N VAL A 35 5.58 1.74 11.86
CA VAL A 35 4.78 0.86 11.02
C VAL A 35 5.06 -0.59 11.40
N MET A 36 4.02 -1.39 11.58
CA MET A 36 4.10 -2.84 11.71
C MET A 36 3.68 -3.45 10.37
N LYS A 37 4.67 -4.00 9.66
CA LYS A 37 4.46 -4.61 8.35
C LYS A 37 5.44 -5.76 8.14
N ASN A 38 4.99 -6.83 7.49
CA ASN A 38 5.77 -8.05 7.25
C ASN A 38 6.35 -8.62 8.55
N PHE A 39 5.58 -8.55 9.63
CA PHE A 39 5.99 -9.00 10.96
C PHE A 39 7.19 -8.21 11.55
N ASP A 40 7.42 -6.99 11.09
CA ASP A 40 8.53 -6.15 11.53
C ASP A 40 8.08 -4.74 11.92
N PHE A 41 8.84 -4.09 12.79
CA PHE A 41 8.64 -2.71 13.24
C PHE A 41 9.59 -1.78 12.50
N THR A 42 9.05 -0.78 11.80
CA THR A 42 9.86 0.23 11.10
C THR A 42 9.51 1.65 11.54
N PRO A 43 10.46 2.43 12.08
CA PRO A 43 11.82 2.01 12.43
C PRO A 43 11.84 1.09 13.67
N MET A 44 12.88 0.25 13.79
CA MET A 44 13.09 -0.61 14.98
C MET A 44 13.48 0.18 16.23
N MET A 45 14.07 1.37 16.05
CA MET A 45 14.43 2.28 17.14
C MET A 45 13.99 3.69 16.80
N MET A 46 13.40 4.36 17.78
CA MET A 46 12.97 5.75 17.68
C MET A 46 13.27 6.46 18.99
N THR A 47 13.97 7.58 18.91
CA THR A 47 14.20 8.48 20.04
C THR A 47 13.25 9.65 19.90
N VAL A 48 12.49 9.94 20.96
CA VAL A 48 11.57 11.07 21.01
C VAL A 48 11.81 11.91 22.26
N ASN A 49 11.39 13.17 22.23
CA ASN A 49 11.41 14.02 23.41
C ASN A 49 10.27 13.64 24.36
N ALA A 50 10.44 13.93 25.65
CA ALA A 50 9.37 13.73 26.62
C ALA A 50 8.11 14.54 26.22
N GLY A 51 6.94 13.91 26.34
CA GLY A 51 5.65 14.48 25.91
C GLY A 51 5.31 14.27 24.43
N THR A 52 6.21 13.70 23.62
CA THR A 52 5.89 13.32 22.24
C THR A 52 4.87 12.18 22.18
N THR A 53 3.87 12.30 21.31
CA THR A 53 2.98 11.20 20.94
C THR A 53 3.61 10.37 19.82
N VAL A 54 3.73 9.06 20.05
CA VAL A 54 4.16 8.07 19.05
C VAL A 54 2.94 7.31 18.56
N THR A 55 2.84 7.09 17.25
CA THR A 55 1.75 6.34 16.64
C THR A 55 2.27 4.99 16.14
N TRP A 56 1.63 3.90 16.55
CA TRP A 56 1.87 2.59 15.95
C TRP A 56 0.78 2.31 14.93
N ARG A 57 1.18 1.99 13.71
CA ARG A 57 0.27 1.68 12.61
C ARG A 57 0.41 0.23 12.19
N ASN A 58 -0.61 -0.58 12.46
CA ASN A 58 -0.66 -1.93 11.94
C ASN A 58 -1.04 -1.91 10.45
N MET A 59 -0.17 -2.45 9.60
CA MET A 59 -0.42 -2.65 8.17
C MET A 59 -0.44 -4.14 7.77
N ASP A 60 -0.24 -5.04 8.73
CA ASP A 60 -0.45 -6.47 8.55
C ASP A 60 -1.92 -6.84 8.81
N GLU A 61 -2.35 -7.99 8.27
CA GLU A 61 -3.65 -8.57 8.59
C GLU A 61 -3.64 -9.19 10.00
N GLU A 62 -2.48 -9.72 10.39
CA GLU A 62 -2.27 -10.30 11.69
C GLU A 62 -2.31 -9.22 12.79
N PRO A 63 -2.94 -9.54 13.95
CA PRO A 63 -2.97 -8.63 15.07
C PRO A 63 -1.58 -8.49 15.69
N HIS A 64 -1.14 -7.24 15.86
CA HIS A 64 0.06 -6.88 16.60
C HIS A 64 -0.29 -6.19 17.90
N THR A 65 0.57 -6.35 18.91
CA THR A 65 0.44 -5.65 20.19
C THR A 65 1.68 -4.85 20.50
N VAL A 66 1.51 -3.69 21.13
CA VAL A 66 2.59 -2.88 21.69
C VAL A 66 2.62 -3.11 23.20
N VAL A 67 3.76 -3.54 23.72
CA VAL A 67 3.96 -3.82 25.14
C VAL A 67 5.20 -3.05 25.60
N SER A 68 5.08 -2.30 26.69
CA SER A 68 6.25 -1.67 27.29
C SER A 68 7.05 -2.69 28.10
N ALA A 69 8.39 -2.66 27.99
CA ALA A 69 9.25 -3.62 28.66
C ALA A 69 9.20 -3.53 30.21
N ASP A 70 8.81 -2.36 30.73
CA ASP A 70 8.61 -2.06 32.14
C ASP A 70 7.17 -2.29 32.62
N GLY A 71 6.26 -2.73 31.75
CA GLY A 71 4.87 -3.08 32.10
C GLY A 71 3.94 -1.89 32.35
N LEU A 72 4.32 -0.67 31.97
CA LEU A 72 3.50 0.53 32.09
C LEU A 72 2.28 0.54 31.16
N PHE A 73 2.37 -0.05 29.97
CA PHE A 73 1.24 -0.11 29.06
C PHE A 73 1.26 -1.34 28.13
N ARG A 74 0.05 -1.70 27.68
CA ARG A 74 -0.21 -2.71 26.67
C ARG A 74 -1.36 -2.23 25.79
N SER A 75 -1.22 -2.34 24.47
CA SER A 75 -2.33 -2.09 23.54
C SER A 75 -3.42 -3.16 23.68
N ALA A 76 -4.66 -2.83 23.31
CA ALA A 76 -5.80 -3.76 23.35
C ALA A 76 -5.51 -5.04 22.55
#